data_AF-A0AA37USU3-F1
#
_entry.id   AF-A0AA37USU3-F1
#
_cell.length_a   1.000
_cell.length_b   1.000
_cell.length_c   1.000
_cell.angle_alpha   90.00
_cell.angle_beta   90.00
_cell.angle_gamma   90.00
#
_symmetry.space_group_name_H-M   'P 1'
#
loop_
_entity.id
_entity.type
_entity.pdbx_description
1 polymer ?
#
loop_
_entity_poly.entity_id
_entity_poly.type
_entity_poly.pdbx_seq_one_letter_code
_entity_poly.pdbx_strand_id
1 'polypeptide(L)'
;MSDVSTKYGPEVQKVTADTPIQDIVYLLKRDGGVFVRNLISVADVEKAYEECRERLENDVEWNGSFFPNEWSRAGSTNFTWTLLLMLHLLSEQTQRASALLAISPTYAKTQVMNPVYQQVCDHFLTTRSWFWWGNEKKESVSKPYVHSCTAMRIGPGGEAQPLHRDDYISHNYHQEVDSWDDERDRNRETAIGLFVAGSKVTKENGGTQFIPRSHLW
;
A
#
# COMPACT_ATOMS: atom_id res chain seq x y z
N MET A 1 15.43 26.16 11.37
CA MET A 1 15.25 24.82 10.76
C MET A 1 15.57 25.00 9.29
N SER A 2 16.44 24.15 8.71
CA SER A 2 16.69 24.18 7.27
C SER A 2 15.38 23.94 6.53
N ASP A 3 15.09 24.75 5.50
CA ASP A 3 13.92 24.54 4.64
C ASP A 3 14.10 23.20 3.91
N VAL A 4 13.23 22.23 4.22
CA VAL A 4 13.25 20.89 3.64
C VAL A 4 13.15 20.93 2.11
N SER A 5 12.56 22.00 1.55
CA SER A 5 12.41 22.18 0.11
C SER A 5 13.73 22.32 -0.64
N THR A 6 14.77 22.79 0.05
CA THR A 6 16.11 23.01 -0.51
C THR A 6 17.06 21.82 -0.28
N LYS A 7 16.64 20.84 0.52
CA LYS A 7 17.47 19.69 0.92
C LYS A 7 17.58 18.61 -0.15
N TYR A 8 16.56 18.48 -1.00
CA TYR A 8 16.42 17.35 -1.92
C TYR A 8 16.35 17.80 -3.37
N GLY A 9 17.00 17.05 -4.27
CA GLY A 9 16.94 17.28 -5.71
C GLY A 9 15.52 17.06 -6.28
N PRO A 10 15.29 17.45 -7.55
CA PRO A 10 13.98 17.34 -8.20
C PRO A 10 13.56 15.90 -8.54
N GLU A 11 14.48 14.95 -8.51
CA GLU A 11 14.24 13.52 -8.70
C GLU A 11 13.55 12.87 -7.50
N VAL A 12 12.93 11.70 -7.71
CA VAL A 12 12.38 10.93 -6.60
C VAL A 12 13.51 10.37 -5.73
N GLN A 13 13.39 10.64 -4.44
CA GLN A 13 14.46 10.42 -3.50
C GLN A 13 14.53 8.97 -2.99
N LYS A 14 15.74 8.56 -2.66
CA LYS A 14 16.04 7.31 -1.96
C LYS A 14 16.66 7.66 -0.62
N VAL A 15 15.88 7.57 0.45
CA VAL A 15 16.26 7.93 1.81
C VAL A 15 16.46 6.67 2.67
N THR A 16 16.79 6.84 3.95
CA THR A 16 17.02 5.76 4.91
C THR A 16 15.98 5.78 6.03
N ALA A 17 15.84 4.68 6.77
CA ALA A 17 14.83 4.53 7.82
C ALA A 17 14.94 5.55 8.98
N ASP A 18 16.12 6.14 9.19
CA ASP A 18 16.40 7.19 10.19
C ASP A 18 16.11 8.61 9.68
N THR A 19 15.67 8.75 8.43
CA THR A 19 15.28 10.05 7.87
C THR A 19 14.12 10.64 8.67
N PRO A 20 14.16 11.94 9.04
CA PRO A 20 13.07 12.57 9.76
C PRO A 20 11.72 12.39 9.06
N ILE A 21 10.67 12.08 9.82
CA ILE A 21 9.33 11.82 9.27
C ILE A 21 8.80 13.00 8.44
N GLN A 22 9.13 14.24 8.83
CA GLN A 22 8.71 15.44 8.11
C GLN A 22 9.30 15.50 6.69
N ASP A 23 10.51 14.96 6.51
CA ASP A 23 11.15 14.89 5.20
C ASP A 23 10.49 13.82 4.33
N ILE A 24 10.15 12.67 4.91
CA ILE A 24 9.42 11.59 4.22
C ILE A 24 8.04 12.09 3.78
N VAL A 25 7.30 12.75 4.68
CA VAL A 25 5.99 13.35 4.38
C VAL A 25 6.12 14.43 3.30
N TYR A 26 7.13 15.30 3.38
CA TYR A 26 7.41 16.30 2.34
C TYR A 26 7.63 15.65 0.96
N LEU A 27 8.45 14.60 0.88
CA LEU A 27 8.73 13.90 -0.37
C LEU A 27 7.48 13.20 -0.94
N LEU A 28 6.66 12.60 -0.09
CA LEU A 28 5.38 12.01 -0.51
C LEU A 28 4.42 13.06 -1.06
N LYS A 29 4.28 14.21 -0.40
CA LYS A 29 3.48 15.33 -0.89
C LYS A 29 3.97 15.87 -2.24
N ARG A 30 5.29 15.96 -2.41
CA ARG A 30 5.92 16.51 -3.61
C ARG A 30 5.88 15.55 -4.80
N ASP A 31 6.19 14.28 -4.57
CA ASP A 31 6.49 13.32 -5.64
C ASP A 31 5.52 12.14 -5.74
N GLY A 32 4.63 11.96 -4.75
CA GLY A 32 3.66 10.85 -4.70
C GLY A 32 4.28 9.51 -4.27
N GLY A 33 5.58 9.48 -4.03
CA GLY A 33 6.32 8.28 -3.66
C GLY A 33 7.74 8.61 -3.18
N VAL A 34 8.29 7.74 -2.35
CA VAL A 34 9.67 7.82 -1.85
C VAL A 34 10.21 6.42 -1.57
N PHE A 35 11.48 6.17 -1.87
CA PHE A 35 12.12 4.90 -1.52
C PHE A 35 12.81 5.02 -0.17
N VAL A 36 12.48 4.14 0.78
CA VAL A 36 13.13 4.11 2.10
C VAL A 36 13.95 2.83 2.25
N ARG A 37 15.27 2.97 2.26
CA ARG A 37 16.22 1.86 2.43
C ARG A 37 16.23 1.39 3.87
N ASN A 38 16.33 0.07 4.03
CA ASN A 38 16.45 -0.60 5.34
C ASN A 38 15.29 -0.25 6.30
N LEU A 39 14.10 0.06 5.76
CA LEU A 39 12.92 0.31 6.59
C LEU A 39 12.52 -0.93 7.40
N ILE A 40 12.68 -2.10 6.78
CA ILE A 40 12.44 -3.41 7.35
C ILE A 40 13.76 -4.19 7.27
N SER A 41 14.10 -4.94 8.31
CA SER A 41 15.31 -5.74 8.29
C SER A 41 15.18 -6.90 7.30
N VAL A 42 16.31 -7.30 6.69
CA VAL A 42 16.32 -8.46 5.78
C VAL A 42 15.85 -9.72 6.50
N ALA A 43 16.25 -9.90 7.77
CA ALA A 43 15.84 -11.04 8.58
C ALA A 43 14.32 -11.09 8.79
N ASP A 44 13.67 -9.95 9.02
CA ASP A 44 12.21 -9.90 9.18
C ASP A 44 11.48 -10.15 7.86
N VAL A 45 12.03 -9.66 6.73
CA VAL A 45 11.48 -9.94 5.40
C VAL A 45 11.59 -11.43 5.07
N GLU A 46 12.74 -12.04 5.31
CA GLU A 46 12.96 -13.48 5.11
C GLU A 46 12.04 -14.29 6.02
N LYS A 47 11.92 -13.92 7.31
CA LYS A 47 11.03 -14.62 8.23
C LYS A 47 9.56 -14.51 7.83
N ALA A 48 9.11 -13.33 7.40
CA ALA A 48 7.76 -13.14 6.88
C ALA A 48 7.52 -13.96 5.60
N TYR A 49 8.53 -14.07 4.73
CA TYR A 49 8.48 -14.94 3.55
C TYR A 49 8.37 -16.42 3.93
N GLU A 50 9.17 -16.92 4.87
CA GLU A 50 9.06 -18.30 5.37
C GLU A 50 7.67 -18.59 5.92
N GLU A 51 7.09 -17.65 6.68
CA GLU A 51 5.75 -17.78 7.26
C GLU A 51 4.63 -17.83 6.20
N CYS A 52 4.80 -17.19 5.04
CA CYS A 52 3.80 -17.17 3.97
C CYS A 52 4.14 -18.07 2.76
N ARG A 53 5.31 -18.71 2.75
CA ARG A 53 5.82 -19.51 1.63
C ARG A 53 4.84 -20.59 1.19
N GLU A 54 4.33 -21.37 2.14
CA GLU A 54 3.38 -22.45 1.85
C GLU A 54 2.15 -21.91 1.09
N ARG A 55 1.66 -20.72 1.47
CA ARG A 55 0.53 -20.10 0.80
C ARG A 55 0.88 -19.61 -0.62
N LEU A 56 2.09 -19.09 -0.82
CA LEU A 56 2.59 -18.68 -2.14
C LEU A 56 2.79 -19.89 -3.07
N GLU A 57 3.31 -21.00 -2.57
CA GLU A 57 3.58 -22.21 -3.35
C GLU A 57 2.31 -22.96 -3.74
N ASN A 58 1.30 -22.91 -2.88
CA ASN A 58 -0.01 -23.50 -3.14
C ASN A 58 -1.01 -22.51 -3.78
N ASP A 59 -0.57 -21.30 -4.18
CA ASP A 59 -1.46 -20.40 -4.93
C ASP A 59 -1.68 -21.01 -6.32
N VAL A 60 -2.93 -21.39 -6.58
CA VAL A 60 -3.36 -21.96 -7.85
C VAL A 60 -3.94 -20.86 -8.70
N GLU A 61 -3.63 -20.89 -10.00
CA GLU A 61 -4.22 -20.00 -10.97
C GLU A 61 -5.75 -20.06 -10.90
N TRP A 62 -6.38 -18.89 -10.91
CA TRP A 62 -7.82 -18.81 -10.98
C TRP A 62 -8.26 -19.06 -12.42
N ASN A 63 -8.77 -20.27 -12.66
CA ASN A 63 -9.27 -20.75 -13.96
C ASN A 63 -10.54 -20.05 -14.50
N GLY A 64 -10.88 -18.86 -14.00
CA GLY A 64 -12.08 -18.12 -14.39
C GLY A 64 -13.40 -18.64 -13.82
N SER A 65 -13.38 -19.72 -13.02
CA SER A 65 -14.61 -20.25 -12.39
C SER A 65 -14.99 -19.46 -11.13
N PHE A 66 -16.26 -19.06 -11.03
CA PHE A 66 -16.78 -18.18 -9.96
C PHE A 66 -16.56 -18.73 -8.53
N PHE A 67 -16.38 -20.05 -8.37
CA PHE A 67 -16.01 -20.68 -7.11
C PHE A 67 -14.90 -21.72 -7.36
N PRO A 68 -13.76 -21.67 -6.62
CA PRO A 68 -12.88 -22.83 -6.55
C PRO A 68 -13.64 -24.00 -5.93
N ASN A 69 -13.35 -25.23 -6.36
CA ASN A 69 -14.06 -26.46 -5.92
C ASN A 69 -14.16 -26.60 -4.38
N GLU A 70 -13.23 -25.99 -3.65
CA GLU A 70 -13.06 -26.06 -2.19
C GLU A 70 -14.00 -25.11 -1.41
N TRP A 71 -14.61 -24.11 -2.06
CA TRP A 71 -15.41 -23.06 -1.42
C TRP A 71 -16.92 -23.37 -1.36
N SER A 72 -17.33 -24.56 -1.74
CA SER A 72 -18.73 -25.02 -1.66
C SER A 72 -19.27 -25.17 -0.22
N ARG A 73 -18.50 -24.82 0.83
CA ARG A 73 -18.85 -25.07 2.24
C ARG A 73 -18.74 -23.89 3.21
N ALA A 74 -18.29 -22.70 2.78
CA ALA A 74 -18.22 -21.54 3.68
C ALA A 74 -19.31 -20.52 3.33
N GLY A 75 -20.26 -20.34 4.25
CA GLY A 75 -21.40 -19.43 4.12
C GLY A 75 -20.97 -18.02 3.71
N SER A 76 -21.45 -17.60 2.54
CA SER A 76 -21.16 -16.33 1.90
C SER A 76 -21.74 -15.15 2.69
N THR A 77 -20.88 -14.24 3.13
CA THR A 77 -21.25 -12.85 3.39
C THR A 77 -20.42 -11.94 2.46
N ASN A 78 -21.09 -11.38 1.46
CA ASN A 78 -20.76 -10.17 0.67
C ASN A 78 -19.29 -9.87 0.29
N PHE A 79 -18.54 -10.83 -0.27
CA PHE A 79 -17.14 -10.62 -0.71
C PHE A 79 -16.90 -10.88 -2.20
N THR A 80 -17.87 -10.59 -3.09
CA THR A 80 -17.94 -11.26 -4.40
C THR A 80 -17.60 -10.46 -5.65
N TRP A 81 -17.21 -9.17 -5.57
CA TRP A 81 -16.89 -8.40 -6.80
C TRP A 81 -15.49 -7.78 -6.85
N THR A 82 -14.96 -7.27 -5.73
CA THR A 82 -13.64 -6.62 -5.71
C THR A 82 -12.49 -7.61 -5.98
N LEU A 83 -12.63 -8.88 -5.57
CA LEU A 83 -11.61 -9.90 -5.78
C LEU A 83 -11.53 -10.35 -7.25
N LEU A 84 -12.66 -10.35 -7.97
CA LEU A 84 -12.77 -10.86 -9.35
C LEU A 84 -12.03 -9.96 -10.36
N LEU A 85 -12.06 -8.64 -10.16
CA LEU A 85 -11.33 -7.69 -11.02
C LEU A 85 -9.82 -7.80 -10.83
N MET A 86 -9.37 -8.03 -9.59
CA MET A 86 -7.95 -8.23 -9.29
C MET A 86 -7.42 -9.53 -9.92
N LEU A 87 -8.27 -10.55 -10.07
CA LEU A 87 -7.89 -11.84 -10.67
C LEU A 87 -7.81 -11.81 -12.20
N HIS A 88 -8.60 -10.98 -12.90
CA HIS A 88 -8.56 -10.85 -14.37
C HIS A 88 -7.35 -10.04 -14.90
N LEU A 89 -6.67 -9.29 -14.02
CA LEU A 89 -5.59 -8.36 -14.38
C LEU A 89 -4.19 -8.92 -14.10
N LEU A 90 -4.06 -10.20 -13.77
CA LEU A 90 -2.81 -10.80 -13.29
C LEU A 90 -2.42 -12.01 -14.15
N SER A 91 -1.15 -12.06 -14.54
CA SER A 91 -0.58 -13.10 -15.38
C SER A 91 -0.42 -14.43 -14.63
N GLU A 92 -0.37 -15.55 -15.37
CA GLU A 92 -0.13 -16.90 -14.86
C GLU A 92 1.13 -17.00 -13.97
N GLN A 93 2.12 -16.13 -14.22
CA GLN A 93 3.40 -16.10 -13.51
C GLN A 93 3.33 -15.38 -12.14
N THR A 94 2.16 -14.91 -11.70
CA THR A 94 2.00 -14.19 -10.42
C THR A 94 1.37 -15.06 -9.34
N GLN A 95 2.14 -15.38 -8.30
CA GLN A 95 1.67 -16.08 -7.11
C GLN A 95 1.40 -15.10 -5.96
N ARG A 96 0.41 -15.39 -5.13
CA ARG A 96 -0.04 -14.51 -4.05
C ARG A 96 -0.25 -15.26 -2.73
N ALA A 97 0.10 -14.59 -1.64
CA ALA A 97 -0.37 -14.94 -0.31
C ALA A 97 -1.12 -13.75 0.28
N SER A 98 -2.44 -13.79 0.13
CA SER A 98 -3.36 -12.82 0.75
C SER A 98 -3.54 -13.09 2.23
N ALA A 99 -4.07 -12.11 2.97
CA ALA A 99 -4.34 -12.19 4.40
C ALA A 99 -3.08 -12.39 5.26
N LEU A 100 -1.97 -11.71 4.91
CA LEU A 100 -0.70 -11.86 5.63
C LEU A 100 -0.78 -11.60 7.14
N LEU A 101 -1.72 -10.76 7.61
CA LEU A 101 -1.92 -10.55 9.04
C LEU A 101 -2.31 -11.82 9.81
N ALA A 102 -3.02 -12.75 9.15
CA ALA A 102 -3.40 -14.03 9.76
C ALA A 102 -2.30 -15.09 9.65
N ILE A 103 -1.36 -14.91 8.72
CA ILE A 103 -0.37 -15.93 8.34
C ILE A 103 1.01 -15.63 8.95
N SER A 104 1.40 -14.35 9.00
CA SER A 104 2.73 -13.91 9.39
C SER A 104 2.67 -12.92 10.56
N PRO A 105 2.89 -13.38 11.80
CA PRO A 105 3.06 -12.50 12.95
C PRO A 105 4.24 -11.55 12.79
N THR A 106 5.28 -11.96 12.05
CA THR A 106 6.42 -11.10 11.74
C THR A 106 5.97 -9.94 10.87
N TYR A 107 5.27 -10.21 9.76
CA TYR A 107 4.72 -9.19 8.87
C TYR A 107 3.86 -8.16 9.59
N ALA A 108 2.97 -8.65 10.47
CA ALA A 108 2.10 -7.79 11.27
C ALA A 108 2.92 -6.85 12.16
N LYS A 109 3.96 -7.35 12.83
CA LYS A 109 4.72 -6.58 13.82
C LYS A 109 5.75 -5.63 13.19
N THR A 110 6.37 -5.99 12.07
CA THR A 110 7.53 -5.24 11.56
C THR A 110 7.19 -4.37 10.35
N GLN A 111 6.28 -4.78 9.46
CA GLN A 111 5.83 -3.99 8.31
C GLN A 111 4.60 -3.17 8.65
N VAL A 112 3.51 -3.83 9.07
CA VAL A 112 2.23 -3.12 9.31
C VAL A 112 2.36 -2.17 10.50
N MET A 113 2.96 -2.63 11.60
CA MET A 113 3.18 -1.80 12.79
C MET A 113 4.50 -0.99 12.74
N ASN A 114 5.14 -0.85 11.57
CA ASN A 114 6.37 -0.06 11.45
C ASN A 114 6.12 1.41 11.88
N PRO A 115 6.91 1.98 12.80
CA PRO A 115 6.65 3.33 13.31
C PRO A 115 6.69 4.43 12.26
N VAL A 116 7.54 4.34 11.24
CA VAL A 116 7.59 5.33 10.16
C VAL A 116 6.35 5.21 9.29
N TYR A 117 5.97 3.99 8.91
CA TYR A 117 4.76 3.75 8.12
C TYR A 117 3.49 4.20 8.85
N GLN A 118 3.36 3.87 10.14
CA GLN A 118 2.23 4.30 10.97
C GLN A 118 2.13 5.82 11.05
N GLN A 119 3.25 6.55 11.16
CA GLN A 119 3.24 8.01 11.15
C GLN A 119 2.86 8.59 9.78
N VAL A 120 3.29 7.97 8.68
CA VAL A 120 2.86 8.36 7.33
C VAL A 120 1.34 8.17 7.19
N CYS A 121 0.81 7.00 7.57
CA CYS A 121 -0.62 6.72 7.54
C CYS A 121 -1.40 7.70 8.43
N ASP A 122 -0.94 7.97 9.64
CA ASP A 122 -1.57 8.92 10.55
C ASP A 122 -1.58 10.35 9.96
N HIS A 123 -0.55 10.75 9.22
CA HIS A 123 -0.49 12.07 8.55
C HIS A 123 -1.52 12.19 7.43
N PHE A 124 -1.56 11.22 6.52
CA PHE A 124 -2.36 11.33 5.28
C PHE A 124 -3.81 10.85 5.43
N LEU A 125 -4.10 9.93 6.34
CA LEU A 125 -5.38 9.21 6.37
C LEU A 125 -6.20 9.45 7.64
N THR A 126 -5.67 10.16 8.65
CA THR A 126 -6.46 10.49 9.84
C THR A 126 -7.49 11.54 9.51
N THR A 127 -8.76 11.15 9.54
CA THR A 127 -9.88 12.08 9.32
C THR A 127 -10.42 12.61 10.64
N ARG A 128 -10.87 13.87 10.61
CA ARG A 128 -11.49 14.54 11.75
C ARG A 128 -12.80 15.17 11.33
N SER A 129 -13.83 14.98 12.12
CA SER A 129 -15.13 15.62 11.94
C SER A 129 -15.66 16.07 13.29
N TRP A 130 -16.65 16.95 13.27
CA TRP A 130 -17.36 17.32 14.48
C TRP A 130 -18.82 16.92 14.36
N PHE A 131 -19.44 16.61 15.49
CA PHE A 131 -20.86 16.30 15.59
C PHE A 131 -21.43 16.88 16.89
N TRP A 132 -22.74 17.10 16.92
CA TRP A 132 -23.45 17.47 18.14
C TRP A 132 -23.88 16.21 18.91
N TRP A 133 -23.57 16.18 20.20
CA TRP A 133 -24.08 15.18 21.14
C TRP A 133 -24.96 15.90 22.17
N GLY A 134 -26.25 16.03 21.86
CA GLY A 134 -27.14 16.93 22.57
C GLY A 134 -26.70 18.39 22.39
N ASN A 135 -26.39 19.08 23.49
CA ASN A 135 -25.95 20.48 23.49
C ASN A 135 -24.42 20.64 23.44
N GLU A 136 -23.66 19.55 23.35
CA GLU A 136 -22.19 19.57 23.28
C GLU A 136 -21.70 19.33 21.86
N LYS A 137 -20.78 20.18 21.39
CA LYS A 137 -20.04 19.93 20.15
C LYS A 137 -18.85 19.03 20.47
N LYS A 138 -18.76 17.86 19.83
CA LYS A 138 -17.68 16.89 20.02
C LYS A 138 -16.89 16.70 18.74
N GLU A 139 -15.60 16.44 18.89
CA GLU A 139 -14.72 16.01 17.79
C GLU A 139 -14.69 14.48 17.72
N SER A 140 -14.78 13.95 16.51
CA SER A 140 -14.54 12.55 16.17
C SER A 140 -13.25 12.46 15.35
N VAL A 141 -12.33 11.60 15.78
CA VAL A 141 -11.07 11.32 15.09
C VAL A 141 -11.09 9.86 14.65
N SER A 142 -10.94 9.61 13.35
CA SER A 142 -10.83 8.27 12.79
C SER A 142 -9.42 8.06 12.26
N LYS A 143 -8.70 7.12 12.89
CA LYS A 143 -7.39 6.66 12.43
C LYS A 143 -7.55 5.67 11.26
N PRO A 144 -6.54 5.54 10.39
CA PRO A 144 -6.60 4.61 9.27
C PRO A 144 -6.80 3.16 9.72
N TYR A 145 -7.52 2.40 8.89
CA TYR A 145 -7.68 0.96 9.03
C TYR A 145 -6.81 0.23 8.00
N VAL A 146 -6.41 -0.99 8.33
CA VAL A 146 -5.73 -1.85 7.36
C VAL A 146 -6.70 -2.21 6.24
N HIS A 147 -6.29 -1.93 5.00
CA HIS A 147 -7.07 -2.25 3.81
C HIS A 147 -6.77 -3.67 3.29
N SER A 148 -5.57 -3.89 2.73
CA SER A 148 -5.15 -5.18 2.17
C SER A 148 -3.71 -5.50 2.58
N CYS A 149 -3.39 -6.77 2.71
CA CYS A 149 -2.07 -7.29 3.09
C CYS A 149 -1.78 -8.56 2.30
N THR A 150 -0.95 -8.43 1.26
CA THR A 150 -0.69 -9.50 0.30
C THR A 150 0.79 -9.55 -0.06
N ALA A 151 1.39 -10.74 -0.03
CA ALA A 151 2.69 -10.99 -0.65
C ALA A 151 2.47 -11.40 -2.09
N MET A 152 3.34 -10.93 -3.00
CA MET A 152 3.30 -11.27 -4.41
C MET A 152 4.67 -11.79 -4.85
N ARG A 153 4.68 -12.87 -5.63
CA ARG A 153 5.86 -13.42 -6.28
C ARG A 153 5.62 -13.49 -7.78
N ILE A 154 6.32 -12.65 -8.52
CA ILE A 154 6.24 -12.57 -9.98
C ILE A 154 7.40 -13.41 -10.54
N GLY A 155 7.06 -14.49 -11.24
CA GLY A 155 8.01 -15.38 -11.89
C GLY A 155 8.54 -14.82 -13.23
N PRO A 156 9.59 -15.43 -13.78
CA PRO A 156 10.10 -15.08 -15.11
C PRO A 156 9.01 -15.16 -16.17
N GLY A 157 8.95 -14.15 -17.05
CA GLY A 157 7.92 -14.06 -18.09
C GLY A 157 6.62 -13.38 -17.65
N GLY A 158 6.51 -12.92 -16.40
CA GLY A 158 5.37 -12.11 -15.96
C GLY A 158 5.21 -10.83 -16.78
N GLU A 159 3.97 -10.52 -17.14
CA GLU A 159 3.64 -9.33 -17.94
C GLU A 159 3.50 -8.08 -17.07
N ALA A 160 3.77 -6.92 -17.67
CA ALA A 160 3.60 -5.64 -17.00
C ALA A 160 2.10 -5.36 -16.79
N GLN A 161 1.73 -5.02 -15.56
CA GLN A 161 0.37 -4.55 -15.29
C GLN A 161 0.11 -3.21 -16.02
N PRO A 162 -1.13 -2.97 -16.49
CA PRO A 162 -1.53 -1.66 -17.00
C PRO A 162 -1.34 -0.57 -15.96
N LEU A 163 -1.14 0.67 -16.40
CA LEU A 163 -1.12 1.83 -15.50
C LEU A 163 -2.46 1.98 -14.76
N HIS A 164 -2.41 2.17 -13.45
CA HIS A 164 -3.57 2.35 -12.59
C HIS A 164 -3.22 3.16 -11.34
N ARG A 165 -4.25 3.59 -10.59
CA ARG A 165 -4.13 4.09 -9.21
C ARG A 165 -4.83 3.12 -8.29
N ASP A 166 -4.19 2.71 -7.20
CA ASP A 166 -4.73 1.67 -6.31
C ASP A 166 -6.08 2.03 -5.66
N ASP A 167 -6.39 3.32 -5.53
CA ASP A 167 -7.61 3.81 -4.91
C ASP A 167 -8.86 3.76 -5.81
N TYR A 168 -8.75 3.21 -7.03
CA TYR A 168 -9.89 3.03 -7.93
C TYR A 168 -11.05 2.25 -7.29
N ILE A 169 -10.73 1.32 -6.40
CA ILE A 169 -11.70 0.51 -5.64
C ILE A 169 -12.50 1.33 -4.61
N SER A 170 -11.99 2.49 -4.21
CA SER A 170 -12.66 3.42 -3.31
C SER A 170 -13.54 4.41 -4.07
N HIS A 171 -13.62 4.31 -5.41
CA HIS A 171 -14.35 5.23 -6.28
C HIS A 171 -13.94 6.70 -6.06
N ASN A 172 -12.68 6.93 -5.70
CA ASN A 172 -12.17 8.26 -5.45
C ASN A 172 -12.00 9.01 -6.78
N TYR A 173 -12.38 10.28 -6.80
CA TYR A 173 -12.20 11.16 -7.97
C TYR A 173 -11.25 12.29 -7.61
N HIS A 174 -10.08 12.29 -8.26
CA HIS A 174 -9.04 13.26 -8.02
C HIS A 174 -9.25 14.52 -8.85
N GLN A 175 -9.16 15.67 -8.20
CA GLN A 175 -9.02 16.96 -8.87
C GLN A 175 -7.52 17.27 -9.01
N GLU A 176 -7.17 17.84 -10.17
CA GLU A 176 -5.83 18.35 -10.43
C GLU A 176 -5.51 19.52 -9.49
N VAL A 177 -4.31 19.52 -8.94
CA VAL A 177 -3.77 20.54 -8.03
C VAL A 177 -2.30 20.81 -8.35
N ASP A 178 -1.87 22.07 -8.23
CA ASP A 178 -0.47 22.43 -8.51
C ASP A 178 0.52 21.84 -7.49
N SER A 179 0.09 21.78 -6.23
CA SER A 179 0.87 21.27 -5.10
C SER A 179 -0.04 20.84 -3.96
N TRP A 180 0.44 19.89 -3.15
CA TRP A 180 -0.25 19.48 -1.93
C TRP A 180 -0.42 20.63 -0.94
N ASP A 181 -1.62 20.76 -0.38
CA ASP A 181 -1.96 21.65 0.72
C ASP A 181 -2.62 20.84 1.85
N ASP A 182 -2.08 20.91 3.08
CA ASP A 182 -2.52 20.07 4.19
C ASP A 182 -3.96 20.37 4.65
N GLU A 183 -4.49 21.58 4.43
CA GLU A 183 -5.85 21.92 4.84
C GLU A 183 -6.88 21.49 3.79
N ARG A 184 -6.60 21.82 2.52
CA ARG A 184 -7.44 21.47 1.36
C ARG A 184 -7.44 19.97 1.10
N ASP A 185 -6.27 19.32 1.12
CA ASP A 185 -6.10 17.94 0.64
C ASP A 185 -6.17 16.89 1.76
N ARG A 186 -6.48 17.30 2.99
CA ARG A 186 -6.57 16.42 4.17
C ARG A 186 -7.39 15.14 3.97
N ASN A 187 -8.42 15.19 3.12
CA ASN A 187 -9.31 14.05 2.85
C ASN A 187 -9.20 13.57 1.38
N ARG A 188 -8.14 13.94 0.67
CA ARG A 188 -7.95 13.65 -0.75
C ARG A 188 -7.57 12.19 -0.99
N GLU A 189 -6.71 11.64 -0.13
CA GLU A 189 -6.23 10.26 -0.26
C GLU A 189 -7.08 9.29 0.57
N THR A 190 -7.36 8.12 0.00
CA THR A 190 -8.10 7.05 0.69
C THR A 190 -7.21 5.89 1.12
N ALA A 191 -5.97 5.83 0.63
CA ALA A 191 -5.02 4.77 0.92
C ALA A 191 -3.56 5.25 0.84
N ILE A 192 -2.68 4.59 1.59
CA ILE A 192 -1.23 4.68 1.45
C ILE A 192 -0.71 3.26 1.28
N GLY A 193 0.10 3.03 0.24
CA GLY A 193 0.73 1.73 -0.02
C GLY A 193 2.14 1.64 0.57
N LEU A 194 2.46 0.50 1.20
CA LEU A 194 3.83 0.14 1.59
C LEU A 194 4.27 -1.11 0.81
N PHE A 195 5.11 -0.89 -0.20
CA PHE A 195 5.72 -1.97 -0.98
C PHE A 195 7.09 -2.32 -0.41
N VAL A 196 7.17 -3.50 0.22
CA VAL A 196 8.43 -4.04 0.77
C VAL A 196 9.00 -5.06 -0.19
N ALA A 197 10.23 -4.82 -0.65
CA ALA A 197 10.90 -5.73 -1.57
C ALA A 197 11.29 -7.05 -0.87
N GLY A 198 10.71 -8.17 -1.33
CA GLY A 198 11.10 -9.52 -0.91
C GLY A 198 12.35 -10.06 -1.61
N SER A 199 12.83 -9.38 -2.65
CA SER A 199 14.04 -9.71 -3.41
C SER A 199 14.66 -8.43 -3.98
N LYS A 200 15.84 -8.54 -4.62
CA LYS A 200 16.45 -7.38 -5.29
C LYS A 200 15.59 -6.95 -6.47
N VAL A 201 15.03 -5.75 -6.40
CA VAL A 201 14.23 -5.15 -7.48
C VAL A 201 15.15 -4.49 -8.53
N THR A 202 14.98 -4.85 -9.79
CA THR A 202 15.69 -4.27 -10.95
C THR A 202 14.71 -3.98 -12.08
N LYS A 203 15.18 -3.30 -13.14
CA LYS A 203 14.35 -3.06 -14.33
C LYS A 203 14.07 -4.37 -15.06
N GLU A 204 15.07 -5.25 -15.11
CA GLU A 204 15.05 -6.50 -15.86
C GLU A 204 14.10 -7.53 -15.24
N ASN A 205 13.89 -7.50 -13.92
CA ASN A 205 12.95 -8.39 -13.23
C ASN A 205 11.56 -7.76 -12.97
N GLY A 206 11.25 -6.64 -13.64
CA GLY A 206 9.91 -6.06 -13.60
C GLY A 206 9.60 -5.26 -12.35
N GLY A 207 10.59 -4.58 -11.76
CA GLY A 207 10.35 -3.67 -10.65
C GLY A 207 9.26 -2.63 -10.91
N THR A 208 8.47 -2.33 -9.88
CA THR A 208 7.33 -1.41 -9.96
C THR A 208 7.71 -0.10 -10.64
N GLN A 209 6.97 0.25 -11.69
CA GLN A 209 7.07 1.53 -12.37
C GLN A 209 6.00 2.45 -11.79
N PHE A 210 6.36 3.69 -11.49
CA PHE A 210 5.40 4.71 -11.06
C PHE A 210 5.72 6.01 -11.79
N ILE A 211 4.70 6.85 -11.96
CA ILE A 211 4.85 8.16 -12.58
C ILE A 211 4.99 9.19 -11.45
N PRO A 212 6.15 9.81 -11.24
CA PRO A 212 6.31 10.82 -10.19
C PRO A 212 5.35 11.98 -10.38
N ARG A 213 4.85 12.53 -9.26
CA ARG A 213 3.87 13.63 -9.21
C ARG A 213 2.51 13.30 -9.82
N SER A 214 2.30 12.05 -10.23
CA SER A 214 1.04 11.64 -10.81
C SER A 214 -0.11 11.57 -9.82
N HIS A 215 0.13 11.83 -8.54
CA HIS A 215 -0.93 12.05 -7.57
C HIS A 215 -1.52 13.46 -7.67
N LEU A 216 -0.84 14.44 -8.29
CA LEU A 216 -1.29 15.83 -8.35
C LEU A 216 -2.32 16.12 -9.44
N TRP A 217 -2.34 15.35 -10.53
CA TRP A 217 -3.28 15.45 -11.67
C TRP A 217 -4.43 14.43 -11.64
#